data_AF-A0A157T6E3-F1
#
_entry.id   AF-A0A157T6E3-F1
#
_cell.length_a   1.000
_cell.length_b   1.000
_cell.length_c   1.000
_cell.angle_alpha   90.00
_cell.angle_beta   90.00
_cell.angle_gamma   90.00
#
_symmetry.space_group_name_H-M   'P 1'
#
loop_
_entity.id
_entity.type
_entity.pdbx_description
1 polymer ?
#
loop_
_entity_poly.entity_id
_entity_poly.type
_entity_poly.pdbx_seq_one_letter_code
_entity_poly.pdbx_strand_id
1 'polypeptide(L)'
;MERIGDLLSNLPTDYAKALIQILTTDNWNRLDRDVNFYQLGLSIGKVVNRINKETLKVLVNSCEYYHSLCRGIARGMDGNELDRDLVLYLGNLNLVMAMEMLANLELYKYPDIMKILAINVSQLKHIPNVGSNIARQFDKLPFEIRRQILEIFKDNSMFLYEFLQTVNLNKVDNIENFLNKIKEIDEIIGYRLYEVNDKMKEKLLNFPSISIGIGKGFQNLSYHWKKKIIEKVKENKEFATGFLSSIDLSLLEDEFLDVIIKVGESDSELSRVLGRNFGNSLPYLTEDLKSLAFNMSQGNPDFARGFGEGISESLGSFIGFIRGRVYELKKEDQERVLDLALSNDNFANGLLTTFNAVFFFDNKEKVLELIIKREDYLQPFIEQIGRRINDFDLFKLLSLNSKLTTELGKTLCRNFIYLSKKNRELVLEWLSKNKELKDGFLQC
;
A
#
# COMPACT_ATOMS: atom_id res chain seq x y z
N MET A 1 6.49 33.68 16.93
CA MET A 1 5.13 33.38 16.41
C MET A 1 4.08 33.36 17.52
N GLU A 2 4.34 32.75 18.68
CA GLU A 2 3.36 32.59 19.78
C GLU A 2 2.64 33.87 20.24
N ARG A 3 3.37 34.99 20.36
CA ARG A 3 2.79 36.27 20.79
C ARG A 3 1.99 37.00 19.71
N ILE A 4 2.09 36.59 18.45
CA ILE A 4 1.48 37.31 17.33
C ILE A 4 -0.04 37.18 17.37
N GLY A 5 -0.59 36.04 17.82
CA GLY A 5 -2.03 35.88 18.02
C GLY A 5 -2.60 36.95 18.95
N ASP A 6 -2.01 37.11 20.14
CA ASP A 6 -2.42 38.13 21.11
C ASP A 6 -2.29 39.55 20.55
N LEU A 7 -1.20 39.84 19.82
CA LEU A 7 -1.04 41.15 19.17
C LEU A 7 -2.15 41.41 18.14
N LEU A 8 -2.46 40.44 17.28
CA LEU A 8 -3.52 40.56 16.28
C LEU A 8 -4.89 40.86 16.88
N SER A 9 -5.19 40.36 18.07
CA SER A 9 -6.45 40.64 18.77
C SER A 9 -6.60 42.10 19.21
N ASN A 10 -5.49 42.86 19.30
CA ASN A 10 -5.48 44.26 19.75
C ASN A 10 -5.18 45.27 18.63
N LEU A 11 -4.84 44.81 17.42
CA LEU A 11 -4.49 45.70 16.30
C LEU A 11 -5.74 46.15 15.53
N PRO A 12 -5.78 47.41 15.05
CA PRO A 12 -6.79 47.81 14.07
C PRO A 12 -6.65 47.00 12.78
N THR A 13 -7.76 46.78 12.08
CA THR A 13 -7.85 45.88 10.91
C THR A 13 -6.81 46.19 9.83
N ASP A 14 -6.53 47.46 9.55
CA ASP A 14 -5.57 47.84 8.50
C ASP A 14 -4.12 47.45 8.88
N TYR A 15 -3.74 47.58 10.15
CA TYR A 15 -2.44 47.13 10.65
C TYR A 15 -2.33 45.61 10.67
N ALA A 16 -3.41 44.92 11.05
CA ALA A 16 -3.44 43.46 11.00
C ALA A 16 -3.28 42.94 9.57
N LYS A 17 -3.96 43.55 8.59
CA LYS A 17 -3.80 43.25 7.16
C LYS A 17 -2.36 43.45 6.69
N ALA A 18 -1.75 44.58 7.03
CA ALA A 18 -0.36 44.87 6.67
C ALA A 18 0.61 43.83 7.28
N LEU A 19 0.40 43.47 8.56
CA LEU A 19 1.22 42.44 9.23
C LEU A 19 1.08 41.07 8.55
N ILE A 20 -0.14 40.65 8.20
CA ILE A 20 -0.39 39.39 7.49
C ILE A 20 0.29 39.42 6.13
N GLN A 21 0.19 40.53 5.41
CA GLN A 21 0.84 40.69 4.12
C GLN A 21 2.36 40.58 4.24
N ILE A 22 2.98 41.19 5.25
CA ILE A 22 4.43 41.06 5.51
C ILE A 22 4.79 39.60 5.78
N LEU A 23 4.07 38.94 6.69
CA LEU A 23 4.31 37.55 7.07
C LEU A 23 4.12 36.56 5.91
N THR A 24 3.30 36.93 4.91
CA THR A 24 3.02 36.10 3.74
C THR A 24 3.91 36.43 2.54
N THR A 25 4.42 37.65 2.41
CA THR A 25 5.24 38.08 1.26
C THR A 25 6.71 37.65 1.40
N ASP A 26 7.29 37.74 2.59
CA ASP A 26 8.73 37.50 2.79
C ASP A 26 9.13 36.02 2.92
N ASN A 27 8.16 35.12 3.09
CA ASN A 27 8.43 33.73 3.45
C ASN A 27 8.50 32.75 2.27
N TRP A 28 8.46 33.21 1.01
CA TRP A 28 8.30 32.32 -0.15
C TRP A 28 9.45 31.31 -0.33
N ASN A 29 10.65 31.59 0.20
CA ASN A 29 11.85 30.77 0.00
C ASN A 29 12.41 30.09 1.27
N ARG A 30 11.69 30.12 2.40
CA ARG A 30 12.21 29.54 3.64
C ARG A 30 11.74 28.09 3.86
N LEU A 31 12.67 27.20 4.21
CA LEU A 31 12.40 25.79 4.52
C LEU A 31 11.49 25.61 5.75
N ASP A 32 11.46 26.58 6.67
CA ASP A 32 10.66 26.54 7.92
C ASP A 32 9.28 27.20 7.78
N ARG A 33 8.88 27.59 6.56
CA ARG A 33 7.64 28.34 6.29
C ARG A 33 6.38 27.66 6.86
N ASP A 34 6.16 26.39 6.56
CA ASP A 34 4.93 25.70 6.95
C ASP A 34 4.84 25.51 8.47
N VAL A 35 5.97 25.27 9.13
CA VAL A 35 6.04 25.20 10.60
C VAL A 35 5.70 26.56 11.21
N ASN A 36 6.27 27.64 10.66
CA ASN A 36 5.99 29.00 11.14
C ASN A 36 4.53 29.40 10.96
N PHE A 37 3.91 29.10 9.81
CA PHE A 37 2.49 29.36 9.59
C PHE A 37 1.59 28.52 10.48
N TYR A 38 1.94 27.25 10.70
CA TYR A 38 1.22 26.41 11.66
C TYR A 38 1.26 27.00 13.07
N GLN A 39 2.43 27.43 13.55
CA GLN A 39 2.57 28.05 14.88
C GLN A 39 1.84 29.39 14.99
N LEU A 40 1.88 30.21 13.94
CA LEU A 40 1.09 31.44 13.87
C LEU A 40 -0.40 31.13 13.95
N GLY A 41 -0.88 30.20 13.14
CA GLY A 41 -2.27 29.76 13.14
C GLY A 41 -2.70 29.25 14.51
N LEU A 42 -1.89 28.42 15.15
CA LEU A 42 -2.14 27.90 16.50
C LEU A 42 -2.37 29.04 17.52
N SER A 43 -1.55 30.08 17.42
CA SER A 43 -1.63 31.25 18.30
C SER A 43 -2.88 32.08 18.02
N ILE A 44 -3.25 32.24 16.74
CA ILE A 44 -4.48 32.91 16.32
C ILE A 44 -5.71 32.15 16.80
N GLY A 45 -5.74 30.82 16.62
CA GLY A 45 -6.85 29.96 17.02
C GLY A 45 -7.20 30.07 18.51
N LYS A 46 -6.18 30.16 19.37
CA LYS A 46 -6.35 30.33 20.84
C LYS A 46 -7.10 31.61 21.22
N VAL A 47 -7.08 32.62 20.36
CA VAL A 47 -7.61 33.96 20.65
C VAL A 47 -8.65 34.40 19.62
N VAL A 48 -9.13 33.47 18.79
CA VAL A 48 -9.94 33.75 17.60
C VAL A 48 -11.19 34.56 17.93
N ASN A 49 -11.82 34.32 19.09
CA ASN A 49 -13.01 35.02 19.56
C ASN A 49 -12.78 36.52 19.85
N ARG A 50 -11.52 36.94 20.03
CA ARG A 50 -11.13 38.34 20.27
C ARG A 50 -10.72 39.07 19.00
N ILE A 51 -10.57 38.38 17.87
CA ILE A 51 -10.12 38.97 16.61
C ILE A 51 -11.33 39.46 15.81
N ASN A 52 -11.26 40.68 15.27
CA ASN A 52 -12.31 41.24 14.42
C ASN A 52 -12.57 40.35 13.18
N LYS A 53 -13.84 40.16 12.82
CA LYS A 53 -14.29 39.34 11.68
C LYS A 53 -13.62 39.71 10.35
N GLU A 54 -13.39 40.98 10.05
CA GLU A 54 -12.71 41.42 8.82
C GLU A 54 -11.24 41.00 8.80
N THR A 55 -10.56 41.02 9.95
CA THR A 55 -9.19 40.51 10.07
C THR A 55 -9.17 38.99 9.87
N LEU A 56 -10.10 38.27 10.49
CA LEU A 56 -10.24 36.82 10.32
C LEU A 56 -10.53 36.44 8.88
N LYS A 57 -11.36 37.22 8.17
CA LYS A 57 -11.65 37.01 6.75
C LYS A 57 -10.39 37.05 5.90
N VAL A 58 -9.50 38.02 6.13
CA VAL A 58 -8.23 38.10 5.40
C VAL A 58 -7.30 36.92 5.73
N LEU A 59 -7.23 36.52 7.00
CA LEU A 59 -6.45 35.35 7.43
C LEU A 59 -6.95 34.06 6.77
N VAL A 60 -8.25 33.81 6.83
CA VAL A 60 -8.88 32.60 6.29
C VAL A 60 -8.81 32.54 4.77
N ASN A 61 -8.95 33.67 4.08
CA ASN A 61 -8.76 33.73 2.63
C ASN A 61 -7.32 33.38 2.21
N SER A 62 -6.34 33.61 3.10
CA SER A 62 -4.95 33.25 2.83
C SER A 62 -4.71 31.73 2.90
N CYS A 63 -5.65 30.94 3.41
CA CYS A 63 -5.48 29.50 3.55
C CYS A 63 -5.48 28.71 2.24
N GLU A 64 -5.97 29.31 1.16
CA GLU A 64 -5.83 28.74 -0.19
C GLU A 64 -4.35 28.55 -0.56
N TYR A 65 -3.50 29.45 -0.08
CA TYR A 65 -2.05 29.41 -0.32
C TYR A 65 -1.27 28.79 0.85
N TYR A 66 -1.76 28.96 2.08
CA TYR A 66 -1.07 28.56 3.31
C TYR A 66 -1.92 27.59 4.14
N HIS A 67 -2.03 26.36 3.68
CA HIS A 67 -2.83 25.32 4.34
C HIS A 67 -2.44 25.11 5.81
N SER A 68 -1.13 25.16 6.10
CA SER A 68 -0.57 25.06 7.45
C SER A 68 -1.11 26.14 8.41
N LEU A 69 -1.42 27.34 7.92
CA LEU A 69 -2.04 28.41 8.71
C LEU A 69 -3.44 28.00 9.20
N CYS A 70 -4.32 27.57 8.29
CA CYS A 70 -5.67 27.14 8.64
C CYS A 70 -5.68 25.93 9.57
N ARG A 71 -4.79 24.96 9.33
CA ARG A 71 -4.58 23.83 10.22
C ARG A 71 -4.19 24.27 11.62
N GLY A 72 -3.28 25.24 11.71
CA GLY A 72 -2.91 25.88 12.96
C GLY A 72 -4.11 26.55 13.64
N ILE A 73 -4.88 27.36 12.92
CA ILE A 73 -6.06 28.05 13.44
C ILE A 73 -7.06 27.05 14.02
N ALA A 74 -7.45 26.02 13.25
CA ALA A 74 -8.36 24.98 13.70
C ALA A 74 -7.83 24.26 14.96
N ARG A 75 -6.55 23.90 14.98
CA ARG A 75 -5.91 23.29 16.18
C ARG A 75 -5.87 24.22 17.38
N GLY A 76 -5.67 25.51 17.18
CA GLY A 76 -5.63 26.49 18.27
C GLY A 76 -7.00 26.76 18.88
N MET A 77 -8.07 26.54 18.11
CA MET A 77 -9.45 26.62 18.57
C MET A 77 -9.85 25.42 19.43
N ASP A 78 -9.20 24.27 19.26
CA ASP A 78 -9.47 23.06 20.05
C ASP A 78 -9.24 23.29 21.55
N GLY A 79 -10.12 22.74 22.39
CA GLY A 79 -10.10 22.93 23.84
C GLY A 79 -10.69 24.25 24.36
N ASN A 80 -11.02 25.22 23.50
CA ASN A 80 -11.75 26.43 23.89
C ASN A 80 -13.27 26.23 23.79
N GLU A 81 -14.05 27.07 24.49
CA GLU A 81 -15.48 27.17 24.23
C GLU A 81 -15.71 27.73 22.82
N LEU A 82 -16.25 26.90 21.93
CA LEU A 82 -16.43 27.23 20.52
C LEU A 82 -17.66 28.12 20.36
N ASP A 83 -17.46 29.34 19.87
CA ASP A 83 -18.53 30.19 19.36
C ASP A 83 -19.08 29.57 18.06
N ARG A 84 -20.33 29.14 18.12
CA ARG A 84 -21.05 28.47 17.01
C ARG A 84 -21.08 29.32 15.75
N ASP A 85 -21.41 30.60 15.90
CA ASP A 85 -21.57 31.52 14.78
C ASP A 85 -20.22 31.83 14.15
N LEU A 86 -19.17 31.90 14.97
CA LEU A 86 -17.81 32.08 14.49
C LEU A 86 -17.31 30.86 13.70
N VAL A 87 -17.51 29.64 14.20
CA VAL A 87 -17.10 28.40 13.47
C VAL A 87 -17.80 28.33 12.12
N LEU A 88 -19.11 28.59 12.07
CA LEU A 88 -19.88 28.61 10.82
C LEU A 88 -19.40 29.72 9.89
N TYR A 89 -19.14 30.92 10.41
CA TYR A 89 -18.61 32.04 9.64
C TYR A 89 -17.29 31.66 8.97
N LEU A 90 -16.31 31.16 9.73
CA LEU A 90 -14.98 30.81 9.22
C LEU A 90 -15.04 29.64 8.22
N GLY A 91 -15.85 28.62 8.49
CA GLY A 91 -16.04 27.49 7.58
C GLY A 91 -16.75 27.86 6.27
N ASN A 92 -17.60 28.88 6.26
CA ASN A 92 -18.25 29.37 5.04
C ASN A 92 -17.34 30.32 4.23
N LEU A 93 -16.31 30.90 4.84
CA LEU A 93 -15.39 31.79 4.14
C LEU A 93 -14.45 31.04 3.18
N ASN A 94 -13.99 29.84 3.55
CA ASN A 94 -13.02 29.10 2.77
C ASN A 94 -13.14 27.57 2.98
N LEU A 95 -13.11 26.80 1.88
CA LEU A 95 -13.25 25.34 1.93
C LEU A 95 -12.10 24.64 2.67
N VAL A 96 -10.87 25.16 2.58
CA VAL A 96 -9.71 24.63 3.30
C VAL A 96 -9.88 24.82 4.80
N MET A 97 -10.42 25.97 5.23
CA MET A 97 -10.74 26.21 6.65
C MET A 97 -11.83 25.25 7.13
N ALA A 98 -12.91 25.05 6.37
CA ALA A 98 -13.96 24.10 6.73
C ALA A 98 -13.41 22.67 6.87
N MET A 99 -12.54 22.25 5.95
CA MET A 99 -11.89 20.95 5.98
C MET A 99 -10.99 20.80 7.22
N GLU A 100 -10.14 21.80 7.50
CA GLU A 100 -9.28 21.77 8.68
C GLU A 100 -10.05 21.84 10.00
N MET A 101 -11.20 22.51 10.03
CA MET A 101 -12.10 22.45 11.18
C MET A 101 -12.65 21.04 11.40
N LEU A 102 -13.14 20.38 10.34
CA LEU A 102 -13.61 19.00 10.42
C LEU A 102 -12.49 18.02 10.78
N ALA A 103 -11.25 18.27 10.35
CA ALA A 103 -10.10 17.41 10.59
C ALA A 103 -9.52 17.53 12.01
N ASN A 104 -9.77 18.66 12.71
CA ASN A 104 -9.06 18.94 13.97
C ASN A 104 -9.96 19.31 15.17
N LEU A 105 -11.23 19.70 14.98
CA LEU A 105 -12.11 20.13 16.08
C LEU A 105 -12.99 19.00 16.63
N GLU A 106 -13.28 19.08 17.93
CA GLU A 106 -14.33 18.28 18.59
C GLU A 106 -15.74 18.83 18.34
N LEU A 107 -16.32 18.48 17.19
CA LEU A 107 -17.62 19.02 16.75
C LEU A 107 -18.83 18.19 17.19
N TYR A 108 -18.67 17.09 17.94
CA TYR A 108 -19.82 16.30 18.43
C TYR A 108 -20.77 17.09 19.34
N LYS A 109 -20.29 18.17 19.99
CA LYS A 109 -21.13 19.10 20.76
C LYS A 109 -21.97 20.03 19.88
N TYR A 110 -21.64 20.14 18.60
CA TYR A 110 -22.27 21.01 17.62
C TYR A 110 -22.59 20.25 16.32
N PRO A 111 -23.43 19.20 16.38
CA PRO A 111 -23.65 18.29 15.25
C PRO A 111 -24.17 18.99 13.99
N ASP A 112 -25.00 20.03 14.12
CA ASP A 112 -25.49 20.81 12.98
C ASP A 112 -24.35 21.54 12.26
N ILE A 113 -23.39 22.07 13.01
CA ILE A 113 -22.21 22.74 12.44
C ILE A 113 -21.35 21.73 11.69
N MET A 114 -21.10 20.57 12.31
CA MET A 114 -20.36 19.47 11.69
C MET A 114 -20.99 19.06 10.35
N LYS A 115 -22.32 18.94 10.30
CA LYS A 115 -23.05 18.66 9.07
C LYS A 115 -22.88 19.75 8.01
N ILE A 116 -23.03 21.02 8.38
CA ILE A 116 -22.88 22.14 7.43
C ILE A 116 -21.46 22.16 6.84
N LEU A 117 -20.43 22.03 7.69
CA LEU A 117 -19.06 21.95 7.23
C LEU A 117 -18.84 20.73 6.32
N ALA A 118 -19.44 19.58 6.66
CA ALA A 118 -19.35 18.37 5.85
C ALA A 118 -19.92 18.59 4.44
N ILE A 119 -21.07 19.26 4.32
CA ILE A 119 -21.67 19.64 3.02
C ILE A 119 -20.71 20.54 2.23
N ASN A 120 -20.10 21.53 2.88
CA ASN A 120 -19.18 22.46 2.20
C ASN A 120 -17.99 21.73 1.59
N VAL A 121 -17.44 20.73 2.29
CA VAL A 121 -16.21 20.03 1.85
C VAL A 121 -16.49 18.76 1.06
N SER A 122 -17.74 18.33 0.89
CA SER A 122 -18.07 17.03 0.29
C SER A 122 -17.59 16.90 -1.17
N GLN A 123 -17.44 18.03 -1.86
CA GLN A 123 -16.97 18.09 -3.24
C GLN A 123 -15.44 18.01 -3.37
N LEU A 124 -14.70 18.14 -2.26
CA LEU A 124 -13.24 18.06 -2.27
C LEU A 124 -12.80 16.59 -2.41
N LYS A 125 -11.99 16.31 -3.42
CA LYS A 125 -11.44 14.95 -3.63
C LYS A 125 -10.49 14.50 -2.52
N HIS A 126 -9.79 15.45 -1.90
CA HIS A 126 -8.73 15.18 -0.93
C HIS A 126 -9.04 15.92 0.38
N ILE A 127 -9.44 15.17 1.42
CA ILE A 127 -9.86 15.69 2.73
C ILE A 127 -9.14 14.95 3.87
N PRO A 128 -7.83 15.22 4.06
CA PRO A 128 -6.98 14.43 4.94
C PRO A 128 -7.38 14.61 6.40
N ASN A 129 -7.34 13.52 7.16
CA ASN A 129 -7.71 13.43 8.57
C ASN A 129 -9.19 13.71 8.90
N VAL A 130 -10.02 14.15 7.94
CA VAL A 130 -11.45 14.38 8.18
C VAL A 130 -12.12 13.08 8.56
N GLY A 131 -11.87 11.99 7.81
CA GLY A 131 -12.46 10.68 8.11
C GLY A 131 -12.08 10.19 9.51
N SER A 132 -10.79 10.27 9.85
CA SER A 132 -10.29 9.83 11.16
C SER A 132 -10.84 10.67 12.31
N ASN A 133 -10.93 12.00 12.17
CA ASN A 133 -11.44 12.85 13.24
C ASN A 133 -12.96 12.65 13.46
N ILE A 134 -13.74 12.57 12.38
CA ILE A 134 -15.19 12.27 12.48
C ILE A 134 -15.39 10.91 13.13
N ALA A 135 -14.62 9.90 12.75
CA ALA A 135 -14.70 8.55 13.31
C ALA A 135 -14.50 8.49 14.83
N ARG A 136 -13.54 9.26 15.38
CA ARG A 136 -13.26 9.30 16.84
C ARG A 136 -14.41 9.85 17.68
N GLN A 137 -15.32 10.57 17.05
CA GLN A 137 -16.42 11.26 17.72
C GLN A 137 -17.79 10.68 17.30
N PHE A 138 -17.78 9.68 16.44
CA PHE A 138 -18.97 9.20 15.73
C PHE A 138 -20.04 8.66 16.68
N ASP A 139 -19.64 7.95 17.73
CA ASP A 139 -20.53 7.38 18.74
C ASP A 139 -21.23 8.42 19.62
N LYS A 140 -20.66 9.64 19.72
CA LYS A 140 -21.23 10.77 20.46
C LYS A 140 -22.28 11.54 19.64
N LEU A 141 -22.40 11.29 18.34
CA LEU A 141 -23.32 12.00 17.46
C LEU A 141 -24.75 11.43 17.51
N PRO A 142 -25.79 12.29 17.42
CA PRO A 142 -27.15 11.85 17.19
C PRO A 142 -27.24 10.92 15.97
N PHE A 143 -28.12 9.93 16.04
CA PHE A 143 -28.25 8.90 15.01
C PHE A 143 -28.53 9.48 13.62
N GLU A 144 -29.39 10.50 13.54
CA GLU A 144 -29.77 11.17 12.30
C GLU A 144 -28.57 11.87 11.67
N ILE A 145 -27.70 12.46 12.49
CA ILE A 145 -26.51 13.18 12.05
C ILE A 145 -25.46 12.20 11.55
N ARG A 146 -25.26 11.08 12.24
CA ARG A 146 -24.39 9.99 11.77
C ARG A 146 -24.76 9.55 10.36
N ARG A 147 -26.05 9.25 10.14
CA ARG A 147 -26.55 8.81 8.84
C ARG A 147 -26.33 9.88 7.76
N GLN A 148 -26.59 11.15 8.07
CA GLN A 148 -26.40 12.24 7.13
C GLN A 148 -24.92 12.45 6.76
N ILE A 149 -24.00 12.39 7.72
CA ILE A 149 -22.56 12.51 7.45
C ILE A 149 -22.08 11.36 6.55
N LEU A 150 -22.48 10.13 6.84
CA LEU A 150 -22.13 8.98 6.00
C LEU A 150 -22.70 9.13 4.58
N GLU A 151 -23.92 9.64 4.45
CA GLU A 151 -24.54 9.89 3.14
C GLU A 151 -23.80 10.99 2.36
N ILE A 152 -23.37 12.08 3.04
CA ILE A 152 -22.62 13.19 2.42
C ILE A 152 -21.29 12.70 1.84
N PHE A 153 -20.57 11.81 2.55
CA PHE A 153 -19.24 11.34 2.15
C PHE A 153 -19.22 9.94 1.53
N LYS A 154 -20.38 9.35 1.24
CA LYS A 154 -20.46 7.96 0.73
C LYS A 154 -19.66 7.72 -0.55
N ASP A 155 -19.39 8.76 -1.33
CA ASP A 155 -18.66 8.68 -2.59
C ASP A 155 -17.24 9.26 -2.50
N ASN A 156 -16.80 9.69 -1.31
CA ASN A 156 -15.46 10.19 -1.06
C ASN A 156 -14.56 9.04 -0.56
N SER A 157 -13.71 8.50 -1.44
CA SER A 157 -12.90 7.33 -1.17
C SER A 157 -11.89 7.54 -0.02
N MET A 158 -11.28 8.73 0.03
CA MET A 158 -10.28 9.08 1.03
C MET A 158 -10.92 9.19 2.42
N PHE A 159 -12.07 9.85 2.52
CA PHE A 159 -12.83 9.93 3.76
C PHE A 159 -13.19 8.54 4.27
N LEU A 160 -13.80 7.70 3.42
CA LEU A 160 -14.25 6.38 3.83
C LEU A 160 -13.09 5.51 4.30
N TYR A 161 -11.95 5.57 3.60
CA TYR A 161 -10.74 4.86 4.01
C TYR A 161 -10.30 5.26 5.43
N GLU A 162 -10.08 6.56 5.69
CA GLU A 162 -9.65 7.03 7.01
C GLU A 162 -10.71 6.78 8.11
N PHE A 163 -11.98 6.98 7.76
CA PHE A 163 -13.11 6.80 8.66
C PHE A 163 -13.22 5.33 9.09
N LEU A 164 -13.25 4.40 8.14
CA LEU A 164 -13.38 2.97 8.41
C LEU A 164 -12.13 2.36 9.05
N GLN A 165 -10.95 2.98 8.94
CA GLN A 165 -9.79 2.59 9.72
C GLN A 165 -9.88 2.98 11.20
N THR A 166 -10.62 4.05 11.52
CA THR A 166 -10.62 4.63 12.86
C THR A 166 -11.89 4.30 13.65
N VAL A 167 -13.05 4.23 12.99
CA VAL A 167 -14.35 4.08 13.67
C VAL A 167 -14.50 2.66 14.24
N ASN A 168 -15.25 2.51 15.33
CA ASN A 168 -15.71 1.20 15.78
C ASN A 168 -16.81 0.70 14.83
N LEU A 169 -16.55 -0.39 14.09
CA LEU A 169 -17.48 -0.85 13.04
C LEU A 169 -18.84 -1.29 13.59
N ASN A 170 -18.95 -1.68 14.87
CA ASN A 170 -20.24 -1.96 15.52
C ASN A 170 -21.18 -0.76 15.59
N LYS A 171 -20.66 0.46 15.46
CA LYS A 171 -21.43 1.71 15.55
C LYS A 171 -21.88 2.22 14.19
N VAL A 172 -21.48 1.56 13.11
CA VAL A 172 -21.76 1.96 11.72
C VAL A 172 -22.91 1.11 11.19
N ASP A 173 -24.05 1.74 10.99
CA ASP A 173 -25.22 1.10 10.38
C ASP A 173 -25.08 1.01 8.86
N ASN A 174 -25.61 -0.07 8.28
CA ASN A 174 -25.59 -0.34 6.84
C ASN A 174 -24.20 -0.27 6.21
N ILE A 175 -23.18 -0.83 6.88
CA ILE A 175 -21.79 -0.84 6.41
C ILE A 175 -21.65 -1.52 5.04
N GLU A 176 -22.58 -2.41 4.67
CA GLU A 176 -22.68 -3.04 3.35
C GLU A 176 -22.81 -2.01 2.21
N ASN A 177 -23.31 -0.80 2.47
CA ASN A 177 -23.46 0.26 1.46
C ASN A 177 -22.13 0.85 0.98
N PHE A 178 -21.03 0.57 1.69
CA PHE A 178 -19.69 1.03 1.30
C PHE A 178 -18.94 0.01 0.44
N LEU A 179 -19.47 -1.21 0.32
CA LEU A 179 -18.80 -2.29 -0.39
C LEU A 179 -18.79 -2.09 -1.90
N ASN A 180 -17.81 -2.71 -2.57
CA ASN A 180 -17.63 -2.68 -4.02
C ASN A 180 -17.38 -1.28 -4.61
N LYS A 181 -17.09 -0.28 -3.77
CA LYS A 181 -16.74 1.07 -4.21
C LYS A 181 -15.25 1.20 -4.48
N ILE A 182 -14.41 0.86 -3.49
CA ILE A 182 -12.97 0.71 -3.67
C ILE A 182 -12.48 -0.51 -2.89
N LYS A 183 -11.49 -1.21 -3.46
CA LYS A 183 -10.96 -2.48 -2.94
C LYS A 183 -10.41 -2.34 -1.51
N GLU A 184 -9.76 -1.23 -1.20
CA GLU A 184 -9.18 -0.95 0.11
C GLU A 184 -10.25 -0.86 1.22
N ILE A 185 -11.45 -0.40 0.89
CA ILE A 185 -12.57 -0.35 1.84
C ILE A 185 -13.07 -1.76 2.15
N ASP A 186 -13.27 -2.58 1.12
CA ASP A 186 -13.69 -3.97 1.26
C ASP A 186 -12.69 -4.76 2.12
N GLU A 187 -11.40 -4.52 1.90
CA GLU A 187 -10.33 -5.11 2.69
C GLU A 187 -10.36 -4.67 4.17
N ILE A 188 -10.55 -3.37 4.45
CA ILE A 188 -10.65 -2.87 5.84
C ILE A 188 -11.83 -3.52 6.56
N ILE A 189 -13.00 -3.57 5.92
CA ILE A 189 -14.22 -4.14 6.49
C ILE A 189 -14.02 -5.64 6.76
N GLY A 190 -13.44 -6.38 5.81
CA GLY A 190 -13.14 -7.80 5.99
C GLY A 190 -12.12 -8.05 7.11
N TYR A 191 -11.05 -7.26 7.18
CA TYR A 191 -10.00 -7.40 8.20
C TYR A 191 -10.55 -7.17 9.62
N ARG A 192 -11.47 -6.22 9.76
CA ARG A 192 -12.10 -5.85 11.03
C ARG A 192 -13.45 -6.54 11.24
N LEU A 193 -13.73 -7.65 10.53
CA LEU A 193 -14.98 -8.40 10.68
C LEU A 193 -15.21 -8.88 12.13
N TYR A 194 -14.14 -9.12 12.89
CA TYR A 194 -14.23 -9.51 14.31
C TYR A 194 -14.90 -8.44 15.18
N GLU A 195 -14.88 -7.18 14.77
CA GLU A 195 -15.51 -6.10 15.52
C GLU A 195 -17.02 -6.13 15.40
N VAL A 196 -17.60 -6.43 14.24
CA VAL A 196 -19.05 -6.27 14.01
C VAL A 196 -19.90 -7.34 14.73
N ASN A 197 -21.17 -7.06 15.02
CA ASN A 197 -22.08 -8.04 15.62
C ASN A 197 -22.43 -9.19 14.65
N ASP A 198 -22.94 -10.30 15.19
CA ASP A 198 -23.18 -11.53 14.43
C ASP A 198 -24.16 -11.35 13.27
N LYS A 199 -25.23 -10.56 13.45
CA LYS A 199 -26.19 -10.26 12.38
C LYS A 199 -25.52 -9.53 11.20
N MET A 200 -24.59 -8.63 11.49
CA MET A 200 -23.83 -7.91 10.47
C MET A 200 -22.82 -8.82 9.78
N LYS A 201 -22.13 -9.70 10.53
CA LYS A 201 -21.22 -10.70 9.94
C LYS A 201 -21.94 -11.58 8.92
N GLU A 202 -23.11 -12.12 9.26
CA GLU A 202 -23.92 -12.93 8.32
C GLU A 202 -24.24 -12.19 7.02
N LYS A 203 -24.63 -10.91 7.13
CA LYS A 203 -24.88 -10.07 5.95
C LYS A 203 -23.62 -9.89 5.11
N LEU A 204 -22.51 -9.53 5.75
CA LEU A 204 -21.23 -9.23 5.12
C LEU A 204 -20.62 -10.44 4.40
N LEU A 205 -20.82 -11.66 4.90
CA LEU A 205 -20.38 -12.88 4.22
C LEU A 205 -21.06 -13.14 2.87
N ASN A 206 -22.10 -12.38 2.50
CA ASN A 206 -22.70 -12.46 1.17
C ASN A 206 -21.96 -11.64 0.12
N PHE A 207 -20.91 -10.89 0.49
CA PHE A 207 -20.13 -10.05 -0.40
C PHE A 207 -18.75 -10.67 -0.63
N PRO A 208 -18.47 -11.28 -1.80
CA PRO A 208 -17.16 -11.88 -2.06
C PRO A 208 -15.99 -10.89 -1.98
N SER A 209 -16.21 -9.61 -2.23
CA SER A 209 -15.19 -8.57 -2.25
C SER A 209 -14.45 -8.38 -0.92
N ILE A 210 -15.08 -8.67 0.23
CA ILE A 210 -14.42 -8.53 1.54
C ILE A 210 -13.51 -9.72 1.89
N SER A 211 -13.52 -10.79 1.10
CA SER A 211 -12.80 -12.04 1.39
C SER A 211 -11.29 -11.85 1.57
N ILE A 212 -10.68 -10.92 0.83
CA ILE A 212 -9.26 -10.54 1.01
C ILE A 212 -9.02 -9.99 2.41
N GLY A 213 -9.88 -9.08 2.87
CA GLY A 213 -9.81 -8.53 4.23
C GLY A 213 -9.99 -9.62 5.27
N ILE A 214 -10.99 -10.49 5.09
CA ILE A 214 -11.27 -11.60 5.99
C ILE A 214 -10.07 -12.53 6.11
N GLY A 215 -9.39 -12.86 5.00
CA GLY A 215 -8.18 -13.68 5.04
C GLY A 215 -7.09 -13.07 5.93
N LYS A 216 -6.83 -11.76 5.81
CA LYS A 216 -5.85 -11.04 6.64
C LYS A 216 -6.21 -10.98 8.13
N GLY A 217 -7.52 -11.01 8.44
CA GLY A 217 -8.05 -10.88 9.80
C GLY A 217 -8.54 -12.20 10.42
N PHE A 218 -8.36 -13.33 9.73
CA PHE A 218 -9.01 -14.60 10.07
C PHE A 218 -8.67 -15.10 11.48
N GLN A 219 -7.42 -14.93 11.89
CA GLN A 219 -6.90 -15.28 13.21
C GLN A 219 -7.59 -14.52 14.36
N ASN A 220 -8.14 -13.33 14.08
CA ASN A 220 -8.81 -12.49 15.09
C ASN A 220 -10.26 -12.93 15.35
N LEU A 221 -10.77 -13.89 14.57
CA LEU A 221 -12.16 -14.35 14.68
C LEU A 221 -12.29 -15.47 15.71
N SER A 222 -13.44 -15.51 16.39
CA SER A 222 -13.81 -16.65 17.22
C SER A 222 -13.89 -17.93 16.38
N TYR A 223 -13.67 -19.08 17.01
CA TYR A 223 -13.76 -20.40 16.39
C TYR A 223 -15.06 -20.65 15.60
N HIS A 224 -16.22 -20.24 16.15
CA HIS A 224 -17.51 -20.34 15.47
C HIS A 224 -17.51 -19.63 14.10
N TRP A 225 -16.95 -18.43 14.05
CA TRP A 225 -16.88 -17.62 12.84
C TRP A 225 -15.82 -18.11 11.85
N LYS A 226 -14.68 -18.63 12.34
CA LYS A 226 -13.70 -19.33 11.49
C LYS A 226 -14.37 -20.48 10.71
N LYS A 227 -15.15 -21.32 11.39
CA LYS A 227 -15.92 -22.41 10.74
C LYS A 227 -16.89 -21.90 9.67
N LYS A 228 -17.70 -20.88 9.97
CA LYS A 228 -18.65 -20.32 8.99
C LYS A 228 -17.96 -19.76 7.74
N ILE A 229 -16.82 -19.09 7.91
CA ILE A 229 -16.04 -18.58 6.77
C ILE A 229 -15.49 -19.73 5.95
N ILE A 230 -15.00 -20.79 6.59
CA ILE A 230 -14.50 -21.97 5.89
C ILE A 230 -15.61 -22.66 5.09
N GLU A 231 -16.84 -22.76 5.61
CA GLU A 231 -17.97 -23.23 4.80
C GLU A 231 -18.23 -22.30 3.61
N LYS A 232 -18.17 -20.98 3.80
CA LYS A 232 -18.33 -20.02 2.70
C LYS A 232 -17.25 -20.18 1.62
N VAL A 233 -16.00 -20.42 2.03
CA VAL A 233 -14.86 -20.69 1.15
C VAL A 233 -15.08 -21.97 0.33
N LYS A 234 -15.72 -23.00 0.88
CA LYS A 234 -16.08 -24.21 0.10
C LYS A 234 -17.19 -23.95 -0.91
N GLU A 235 -18.17 -23.13 -0.55
CA GLU A 235 -19.40 -22.93 -1.34
C GLU A 235 -19.26 -21.90 -2.46
N ASN A 236 -18.36 -20.92 -2.31
CA ASN A 236 -18.26 -19.79 -3.22
C ASN A 236 -16.81 -19.59 -3.72
N LYS A 237 -16.58 -19.90 -5.00
CA LYS A 237 -15.26 -19.78 -5.64
C LYS A 237 -14.68 -18.37 -5.60
N GLU A 238 -15.48 -17.33 -5.84
CA GLU A 238 -15.00 -15.94 -5.82
C GLU A 238 -14.53 -15.53 -4.41
N PHE A 239 -15.31 -15.93 -3.39
CA PHE A 239 -14.95 -15.72 -1.99
C PHE A 239 -13.68 -16.52 -1.63
N ALA A 240 -13.57 -17.77 -2.09
CA ALA A 240 -12.38 -18.60 -1.91
C ALA A 240 -11.14 -17.94 -2.53
N THR A 241 -11.22 -17.46 -3.78
CA THR A 241 -10.12 -16.78 -4.46
C THR A 241 -9.58 -15.62 -3.64
N GLY A 242 -10.43 -14.71 -3.18
CA GLY A 242 -9.96 -13.56 -2.39
C GLY A 242 -9.42 -13.98 -1.02
N PHE A 243 -10.06 -14.93 -0.33
CA PHE A 243 -9.61 -15.44 0.96
C PHE A 243 -8.25 -16.17 0.87
N LEU A 244 -8.10 -17.11 -0.07
CA LEU A 244 -6.87 -17.86 -0.28
C LEU A 244 -5.71 -16.96 -0.69
N SER A 245 -5.97 -15.83 -1.36
CA SER A 245 -4.93 -14.88 -1.76
C SER A 245 -4.29 -14.11 -0.59
N SER A 246 -4.92 -14.11 0.59
CA SER A 246 -4.54 -13.21 1.68
C SER A 246 -4.49 -13.83 3.08
N ILE A 247 -4.97 -15.07 3.24
CA ILE A 247 -4.89 -15.79 4.52
C ILE A 247 -3.43 -15.95 4.98
N ASP A 248 -3.18 -15.69 6.27
CA ASP A 248 -1.88 -15.96 6.89
C ASP A 248 -1.76 -17.45 7.23
N LEU A 249 -1.05 -18.18 6.38
CA LEU A 249 -0.85 -19.62 6.53
C LEU A 249 -0.02 -19.99 7.77
N SER A 250 0.80 -19.07 8.29
CA SER A 250 1.68 -19.33 9.43
C SER A 250 0.97 -19.34 10.79
N LEU A 251 -0.23 -18.75 10.86
CA LEU A 251 -1.04 -18.61 12.07
C LEU A 251 -2.27 -19.52 12.09
N LEU A 252 -2.38 -20.41 11.11
CA LEU A 252 -3.56 -21.23 10.90
C LEU A 252 -3.52 -22.50 11.76
N GLU A 253 -4.65 -22.86 12.36
CA GLU A 253 -4.80 -24.14 13.08
C GLU A 253 -4.91 -25.30 12.08
N ASP A 254 -4.33 -26.46 12.41
CA ASP A 254 -4.23 -27.63 11.52
C ASP A 254 -5.58 -28.02 10.88
N GLU A 255 -6.67 -28.01 11.66
CA GLU A 255 -8.00 -28.38 11.15
C GLU A 255 -8.51 -27.46 10.03
N PHE A 256 -8.13 -26.18 10.03
CA PHE A 256 -8.51 -25.24 8.98
C PHE A 256 -7.54 -25.32 7.80
N LEU A 257 -6.26 -25.58 8.06
CA LEU A 257 -5.24 -25.75 7.03
C LEU A 257 -5.60 -26.89 6.07
N ASP A 258 -5.97 -28.05 6.59
CA ASP A 258 -6.37 -29.20 5.79
C ASP A 258 -7.55 -28.90 4.86
N VAL A 259 -8.51 -28.12 5.34
CA VAL A 259 -9.69 -27.74 4.56
C VAL A 259 -9.31 -26.71 3.49
N ILE A 260 -8.49 -25.72 3.84
CA ILE A 260 -7.99 -24.71 2.91
C ILE A 260 -7.22 -25.35 1.75
N ILE A 261 -6.35 -26.32 2.06
CA ILE A 261 -5.60 -27.07 1.06
C ILE A 261 -6.57 -27.81 0.12
N LYS A 262 -7.53 -28.56 0.67
CA LYS A 262 -8.54 -29.29 -0.13
C LYS A 262 -9.35 -28.37 -1.05
N VAL A 263 -9.73 -27.18 -0.56
CA VAL A 263 -10.43 -26.19 -1.39
C VAL A 263 -9.49 -25.63 -2.47
N GLY A 264 -8.25 -25.28 -2.13
CA GLY A 264 -7.24 -24.85 -3.10
C GLY A 264 -7.03 -25.87 -4.20
N GLU A 265 -6.92 -27.16 -3.86
CA GLU A 265 -6.70 -28.25 -4.81
C GLU A 265 -7.93 -28.62 -5.65
N SER A 266 -9.12 -28.15 -5.29
CA SER A 266 -10.36 -28.52 -5.98
C SER A 266 -10.53 -27.90 -7.37
N ASP A 267 -9.77 -26.85 -7.68
CA ASP A 267 -9.87 -26.07 -8.92
C ASP A 267 -8.49 -25.48 -9.27
N SER A 268 -8.16 -25.41 -10.57
CA SER A 268 -6.86 -24.95 -11.05
C SER A 268 -6.56 -23.48 -10.69
N GLU A 269 -7.58 -22.61 -10.73
CA GLU A 269 -7.43 -21.21 -10.37
C GLU A 269 -7.18 -21.07 -8.86
N LEU A 270 -7.95 -21.78 -8.04
CA LEU A 270 -7.76 -21.79 -6.58
C LEU A 270 -6.40 -22.40 -6.20
N SER A 271 -5.93 -23.42 -6.91
CA SER A 271 -4.62 -24.05 -6.70
C SER A 271 -3.51 -23.05 -6.94
N ARG A 272 -3.60 -22.31 -8.06
CA ARG A 272 -2.63 -21.27 -8.40
C ARG A 272 -2.64 -20.12 -7.39
N VAL A 273 -3.82 -19.67 -6.96
CA VAL A 273 -3.95 -18.61 -5.95
C VAL A 273 -3.35 -19.03 -4.61
N LEU A 274 -3.64 -20.26 -4.17
CA LEU A 274 -3.07 -20.82 -2.94
C LEU A 274 -1.55 -20.95 -3.05
N GLY A 275 -1.05 -21.51 -4.15
CA GLY A 275 0.39 -21.60 -4.43
C GLY A 275 1.05 -20.23 -4.35
N ARG A 276 0.45 -19.20 -4.97
CA ARG A 276 0.95 -17.82 -4.91
C ARG A 276 1.00 -17.26 -3.49
N ASN A 277 0.01 -17.56 -2.65
CA ASN A 277 0.07 -17.19 -1.23
C ASN A 277 1.23 -17.91 -0.52
N PHE A 278 1.37 -19.22 -0.68
CA PHE A 278 2.51 -19.97 -0.13
C PHE A 278 3.85 -19.36 -0.56
N GLY A 279 3.96 -18.95 -1.82
CA GLY A 279 5.19 -18.39 -2.38
C GLY A 279 5.53 -17.03 -1.78
N ASN A 280 4.54 -16.16 -1.66
CA ASN A 280 4.67 -14.85 -1.02
C ASN A 280 5.01 -14.97 0.48
N SER A 281 4.50 -16.01 1.14
CA SER A 281 4.67 -16.23 2.57
C SER A 281 5.91 -17.07 2.91
N LEU A 282 6.60 -17.65 1.92
CA LEU A 282 7.67 -18.65 2.08
C LEU A 282 8.71 -18.31 3.17
N PRO A 283 9.24 -17.08 3.28
CA PRO A 283 10.22 -16.73 4.31
C PRO A 283 9.71 -16.86 5.75
N TYR A 284 8.40 -16.77 5.97
CA TYR A 284 7.75 -16.77 7.28
C TYR A 284 7.10 -18.10 7.65
N LEU A 285 7.01 -19.04 6.69
CA LEU A 285 6.45 -20.35 6.95
C LEU A 285 7.34 -21.18 7.87
N THR A 286 6.73 -22.02 8.71
CA THR A 286 7.41 -23.09 9.44
C THR A 286 7.98 -24.13 8.46
N GLU A 287 9.02 -24.89 8.83
CA GLU A 287 9.59 -25.92 7.94
C GLU A 287 8.60 -26.99 7.49
N ASP A 288 7.59 -27.33 8.31
CA ASP A 288 6.53 -28.28 7.93
C ASP A 288 5.67 -27.72 6.78
N LEU A 289 5.20 -26.47 6.92
CA LEU A 289 4.46 -25.76 5.86
C LEU A 289 5.30 -25.55 4.60
N LYS A 290 6.60 -25.26 4.71
CA LYS A 290 7.48 -25.19 3.54
C LYS A 290 7.54 -26.54 2.84
N SER A 291 7.82 -27.60 3.59
CA SER A 291 7.94 -28.96 3.06
C SER A 291 6.66 -29.41 2.38
N LEU A 292 5.51 -29.10 2.97
CA LEU A 292 4.20 -29.28 2.36
C LEU A 292 4.09 -28.54 1.02
N ALA A 293 4.41 -27.24 0.96
CA ALA A 293 4.31 -26.46 -0.28
C ALA A 293 5.22 -27.00 -1.39
N PHE A 294 6.46 -27.39 -1.06
CA PHE A 294 7.37 -28.03 -2.00
C PHE A 294 6.82 -29.38 -2.50
N ASN A 295 6.23 -30.19 -1.61
CA ASN A 295 5.62 -31.47 -1.98
C ASN A 295 4.38 -31.28 -2.87
N MET A 296 3.49 -30.34 -2.54
CA MET A 296 2.31 -30.01 -3.35
C MET A 296 2.71 -29.57 -4.75
N SER A 297 3.79 -28.79 -4.88
CA SER A 297 4.30 -28.33 -6.18
C SER A 297 4.77 -29.47 -7.08
N GLN A 298 5.15 -30.63 -6.54
CA GLN A 298 5.50 -31.80 -7.34
C GLN A 298 4.26 -32.49 -7.95
N GLY A 299 3.12 -32.45 -7.25
CA GLY A 299 1.90 -33.14 -7.65
C GLY A 299 0.85 -32.28 -8.37
N ASN A 300 0.90 -30.95 -8.19
CA ASN A 300 -0.11 -30.03 -8.70
C ASN A 300 0.53 -28.92 -9.56
N PRO A 301 0.41 -28.99 -10.90
CA PRO A 301 0.96 -28.01 -11.84
C PRO A 301 0.55 -26.56 -11.57
N ASP A 302 -0.73 -26.32 -11.27
CA ASP A 302 -1.26 -24.97 -11.07
C ASP A 302 -0.77 -24.37 -9.76
N PHE A 303 -0.74 -25.18 -8.68
CA PHE A 303 -0.10 -24.80 -7.43
C PHE A 303 1.37 -24.49 -7.64
N ALA A 304 2.12 -25.35 -8.34
CA ALA A 304 3.55 -25.17 -8.60
C ALA A 304 3.81 -23.85 -9.32
N ARG A 305 3.02 -23.55 -10.36
CA ARG A 305 3.09 -22.28 -11.07
C ARG A 305 2.81 -21.10 -10.15
N GLY A 306 1.72 -21.15 -9.38
CA GLY A 306 1.39 -20.12 -8.41
C GLY A 306 2.50 -19.91 -7.38
N PHE A 307 3.07 -20.99 -6.87
CA PHE A 307 4.15 -20.98 -5.88
C PHE A 307 5.40 -20.27 -6.40
N GLY A 308 5.80 -20.57 -7.64
CA GLY A 308 6.85 -19.82 -8.32
C GLY A 308 6.52 -18.33 -8.47
N GLU A 309 5.29 -17.99 -8.89
CA GLU A 309 4.83 -16.60 -9.04
C GLU A 309 4.91 -15.82 -7.73
N GLY A 310 4.46 -16.41 -6.61
CA GLY A 310 4.52 -15.78 -5.30
C GLY A 310 5.95 -15.50 -4.84
N ILE A 311 6.87 -16.46 -5.02
CA ILE A 311 8.29 -16.26 -4.66
C ILE A 311 8.89 -15.13 -5.51
N SER A 312 8.61 -15.16 -6.81
CA SER A 312 9.08 -14.15 -7.76
C SER A 312 8.60 -12.75 -7.38
N GLU A 313 7.33 -12.59 -7.01
CA GLU A 313 6.75 -11.31 -6.58
C GLU A 313 7.35 -10.81 -5.26
N SER A 314 7.51 -11.70 -4.28
CA SER A 314 8.11 -11.36 -2.98
C SER A 314 9.54 -10.84 -3.14
N LEU A 315 10.34 -11.47 -3.99
CA LEU A 315 11.72 -11.06 -4.26
C LEU A 315 11.81 -9.83 -5.17
N GLY A 316 10.91 -9.71 -6.15
CA GLY A 316 10.89 -8.62 -7.13
C GLY A 316 10.38 -7.29 -6.59
N SER A 317 9.80 -7.26 -5.39
CA SER A 317 9.26 -6.05 -4.79
C SER A 317 10.34 -5.02 -4.45
N PHE A 318 10.59 -4.10 -5.38
CA PHE A 318 11.48 -2.94 -5.21
C PHE A 318 11.10 -2.07 -4.00
N ILE A 319 9.81 -2.03 -3.65
CA ILE A 319 9.33 -1.33 -2.45
C ILE A 319 9.82 -2.03 -1.17
N GLY A 320 9.89 -3.37 -1.16
CA GLY A 320 10.54 -4.14 -0.09
C GLY A 320 12.01 -3.74 0.05
N PHE A 321 12.71 -3.64 -1.09
CA PHE A 321 14.10 -3.19 -1.14
C PHE A 321 14.31 -1.78 -0.56
N ILE A 322 13.54 -0.78 -1.00
CA ILE A 322 13.64 0.60 -0.46
C ILE A 322 13.38 0.65 1.04
N ARG A 323 12.42 -0.15 1.54
CA ARG A 323 12.03 -0.14 2.95
C ARG A 323 13.00 -0.90 3.87
N GLY A 324 14.14 -1.37 3.36
CA GLY A 324 15.07 -2.21 4.11
C GLY A 324 14.47 -3.56 4.52
N ARG A 325 13.32 -3.93 3.93
CA ARG A 325 12.70 -5.25 4.04
C ARG A 325 13.03 -6.03 2.77
N VAL A 326 14.32 -6.10 2.45
CA VAL A 326 14.76 -7.03 1.42
C VAL A 326 14.42 -8.40 1.96
N TYR A 327 13.43 -9.04 1.34
CA TYR A 327 13.07 -10.41 1.64
C TYR A 327 14.29 -11.28 1.34
N GLU A 328 14.97 -11.72 2.38
CA GLU A 328 16.12 -12.61 2.27
C GLU A 328 15.63 -14.02 2.51
N LEU A 329 15.45 -14.78 1.44
CA LEU A 329 15.28 -16.22 1.55
C LEU A 329 16.57 -16.80 2.12
N LYS A 330 16.45 -17.67 3.12
CA LYS A 330 17.59 -18.41 3.66
C LYS A 330 18.26 -19.18 2.52
N LYS A 331 19.57 -19.36 2.59
CA LYS A 331 20.33 -20.06 1.56
C LYS A 331 19.78 -21.46 1.28
N GLU A 332 19.35 -22.17 2.31
CA GLU A 332 18.74 -23.50 2.18
C GLU A 332 17.42 -23.45 1.38
N ASP A 333 16.60 -22.42 1.62
CA ASP A 333 15.34 -22.23 0.88
C ASP A 333 15.61 -21.80 -0.57
N GLN A 334 16.62 -20.95 -0.79
CA GLN A 334 17.06 -20.58 -2.15
C GLN A 334 17.46 -21.82 -2.96
N GLU A 335 18.24 -22.73 -2.37
CA GLU A 335 18.64 -23.98 -3.02
C GLU A 335 17.42 -24.86 -3.34
N ARG A 336 16.48 -25.04 -2.40
CA ARG A 336 15.24 -25.80 -2.64
C ARG A 336 14.41 -25.22 -3.78
N VAL A 337 14.29 -23.88 -3.83
CA VAL A 337 13.57 -23.18 -4.90
C VAL A 337 14.24 -23.42 -6.26
N LEU A 338 15.57 -23.31 -6.35
CA LEU A 338 16.28 -23.55 -7.61
C LEU A 338 16.22 -25.02 -8.04
N ASP A 339 16.32 -25.97 -7.10
CA ASP A 339 16.18 -27.40 -7.39
C ASP A 339 14.77 -27.74 -7.90
N LEU A 340 13.73 -27.13 -7.30
CA LEU A 340 12.37 -27.28 -7.77
C LEU A 340 12.20 -26.66 -9.17
N ALA A 341 12.74 -25.47 -9.43
CA ALA A 341 12.66 -24.83 -10.76
C ALA A 341 13.39 -25.63 -11.85
N LEU A 342 14.51 -26.26 -11.51
CA LEU A 342 15.24 -27.12 -12.44
C LEU A 342 14.45 -28.42 -12.73
N SER A 343 13.69 -28.94 -11.78
CA SER A 343 12.95 -30.21 -11.94
C SER A 343 11.48 -30.05 -12.38
N ASN A 344 10.87 -28.87 -12.22
CA ASN A 344 9.45 -28.64 -12.46
C ASN A 344 9.20 -27.41 -13.36
N ASP A 345 8.69 -27.65 -14.57
CA ASP A 345 8.47 -26.63 -15.59
C ASP A 345 7.43 -25.58 -15.18
N ASN A 346 6.35 -26.00 -14.49
CA ASN A 346 5.30 -25.08 -14.07
C ASN A 346 5.81 -24.11 -13.00
N PHE A 347 6.54 -24.63 -12.01
CA PHE A 347 7.18 -23.82 -10.99
C PHE A 347 8.21 -22.86 -11.60
N ALA A 348 9.06 -23.33 -12.52
CA ALA A 348 10.04 -22.49 -13.21
C ALA A 348 9.36 -21.33 -13.96
N ASN A 349 8.30 -21.62 -14.72
CA ASN A 349 7.56 -20.60 -15.46
C ASN A 349 6.95 -19.55 -14.52
N GLY A 350 6.48 -19.98 -13.34
CA GLY A 350 6.01 -19.08 -12.30
C GLY A 350 7.13 -18.21 -11.71
N LEU A 351 8.25 -18.83 -11.32
CA LEU A 351 9.41 -18.16 -10.72
C LEU A 351 10.04 -17.12 -11.68
N LEU A 352 9.99 -17.38 -12.98
CA LEU A 352 10.57 -16.53 -14.01
C LEU A 352 9.60 -15.44 -14.51
N THR A 353 8.39 -15.31 -13.94
CA THR A 353 7.45 -14.24 -14.30
C THR A 353 7.98 -12.84 -13.99
N THR A 354 8.65 -12.65 -12.84
CA THR A 354 9.39 -11.42 -12.52
C THR A 354 10.87 -11.70 -12.56
N PHE A 355 11.41 -11.67 -13.78
CA PHE A 355 12.77 -12.06 -14.09
C PHE A 355 13.85 -11.48 -13.15
N ASN A 356 13.67 -10.24 -12.68
CA ASN A 356 14.62 -9.60 -11.78
C ASN A 356 14.81 -10.31 -10.43
N ALA A 357 13.83 -11.11 -10.01
CA ALA A 357 13.88 -11.89 -8.78
C ALA A 357 15.04 -12.89 -8.77
N VAL A 358 15.32 -13.58 -9.90
CA VAL A 358 16.34 -14.63 -9.92
C VAL A 358 17.76 -14.10 -9.73
N PHE A 359 18.00 -12.82 -9.99
CA PHE A 359 19.30 -12.21 -9.75
C PHE A 359 19.62 -12.05 -8.26
N PHE A 360 18.65 -12.21 -7.36
CA PHE A 360 18.88 -12.13 -5.91
C PHE A 360 19.29 -13.47 -5.29
N PHE A 361 19.25 -14.58 -6.04
CA PHE A 361 19.72 -15.87 -5.54
C PHE A 361 21.24 -15.92 -5.49
N ASP A 362 21.80 -16.50 -4.43
CA ASP A 362 23.25 -16.60 -4.24
C ASP A 362 23.90 -17.58 -5.21
N ASN A 363 23.21 -18.67 -5.54
CA ASN A 363 23.73 -19.71 -6.44
C ASN A 363 23.54 -19.31 -7.91
N LYS A 364 24.42 -18.43 -8.38
CA LYS A 364 24.44 -17.92 -9.76
C LYS A 364 24.61 -19.03 -10.81
N GLU A 365 25.25 -20.13 -10.44
CA GLU A 365 25.48 -21.26 -11.33
C GLU A 365 24.17 -22.00 -11.64
N LYS A 366 23.37 -22.32 -10.61
CA LYS A 366 22.02 -22.91 -10.78
C LYS A 366 21.03 -21.96 -11.45
N VAL A 367 21.10 -20.66 -11.15
CA VAL A 367 20.30 -19.66 -11.87
C VAL A 367 20.63 -19.71 -13.35
N LEU A 368 21.90 -19.73 -13.72
CA LEU A 368 22.31 -19.80 -15.13
C LEU A 368 21.86 -21.12 -15.77
N GLU A 369 22.01 -22.25 -15.09
CA GLU A 369 21.50 -23.55 -15.55
C GLU A 369 19.99 -23.50 -15.84
N LEU A 370 19.22 -22.92 -14.92
CA LEU A 370 17.77 -22.74 -15.08
C LEU A 370 17.43 -21.92 -16.31
N ILE A 371 18.12 -20.79 -16.53
CA ILE A 371 17.88 -19.94 -17.71
C ILE A 371 18.26 -20.67 -19.00
N ILE A 372 19.38 -21.40 -19.02
CA ILE A 372 19.81 -22.17 -20.19
C ILE A 372 18.79 -23.26 -20.56
N LYS A 373 18.23 -23.94 -19.55
CA LYS A 373 17.20 -24.96 -19.74
C LYS A 373 15.90 -24.38 -20.32
N ARG A 374 15.70 -23.05 -20.25
CA ARG A 374 14.47 -22.37 -20.65
C ARG A 374 14.79 -21.29 -21.69
N GLU A 375 14.94 -21.70 -22.94
CA GLU A 375 15.43 -20.83 -24.02
C GLU A 375 14.63 -19.52 -24.16
N ASP A 376 13.32 -19.55 -23.93
CA ASP A 376 12.43 -18.38 -24.00
C ASP A 376 12.80 -17.24 -23.03
N TYR A 377 13.55 -17.54 -21.96
CA TYR A 377 13.98 -16.57 -20.96
C TYR A 377 15.44 -16.10 -21.14
N LEU A 378 16.21 -16.70 -22.07
CA LEU A 378 17.61 -16.33 -22.29
C LEU A 378 17.75 -14.88 -22.77
N GLN A 379 16.93 -14.45 -23.72
CA GLN A 379 17.00 -13.07 -24.23
C GLN A 379 16.65 -12.04 -23.14
N PRO A 380 15.49 -12.13 -22.44
CA PRO A 380 15.19 -11.25 -21.32
C PRO A 380 16.26 -11.25 -20.22
N PHE A 381 16.90 -12.40 -19.96
CA PHE A 381 18.00 -12.49 -19.01
C PHE A 381 19.21 -11.66 -19.43
N ILE A 382 19.68 -11.84 -20.67
CA ILE A 382 20.82 -11.10 -21.20
C ILE A 382 20.54 -9.59 -21.21
N GLU A 383 19.33 -9.18 -21.58
CA GLU A 383 18.96 -7.77 -21.61
C GLU A 383 18.94 -7.13 -20.21
N GLN A 384 18.56 -7.89 -19.16
CA GLN A 384 18.38 -7.38 -17.80
C GLN A 384 19.57 -7.61 -16.86
N ILE A 385 20.49 -8.53 -17.18
CA ILE A 385 21.63 -8.86 -16.30
C ILE A 385 22.51 -7.65 -15.97
N GLY A 386 22.62 -6.70 -16.90
CA GLY A 386 23.29 -5.42 -16.70
C GLY A 386 24.65 -5.56 -16.00
N ARG A 387 24.86 -4.79 -14.94
CA ARG A 387 26.11 -4.79 -14.16
C ARG A 387 26.36 -6.08 -13.39
N ARG A 388 25.33 -6.92 -13.19
CA ARG A 388 25.43 -8.22 -12.48
C ARG A 388 26.05 -9.31 -13.34
N ILE A 389 26.41 -9.04 -14.59
CA ILE A 389 27.07 -10.02 -15.46
C ILE A 389 28.36 -10.59 -14.88
N ASN A 390 29.04 -9.86 -13.98
CA ASN A 390 30.21 -10.37 -13.26
C ASN A 390 29.90 -11.44 -12.22
N ASP A 391 28.65 -11.52 -11.77
CA ASP A 391 28.23 -12.50 -10.77
C ASP A 391 28.09 -13.90 -11.40
N PHE A 392 28.02 -13.97 -12.72
CA PHE A 392 27.79 -15.20 -13.47
C PHE A 392 29.06 -15.72 -14.15
N ASP A 393 29.08 -17.03 -14.44
CA ASP A 393 30.13 -17.64 -15.23
C ASP A 393 30.05 -17.14 -16.68
N LEU A 394 30.90 -16.16 -16.99
CA LEU A 394 30.95 -15.53 -18.30
C LEU A 394 31.38 -16.50 -19.40
N PHE A 395 32.15 -17.54 -19.10
CA PHE A 395 32.51 -18.54 -20.10
C PHE A 395 31.27 -19.33 -20.54
N LYS A 396 30.42 -19.76 -19.60
CA LYS A 396 29.14 -20.41 -19.91
C LYS A 396 28.23 -19.49 -20.72
N LEU A 397 28.13 -18.20 -20.36
CA LEU A 397 27.35 -17.21 -21.12
C LEU A 397 27.83 -17.02 -22.55
N LEU A 398 29.15 -16.95 -22.75
CA LEU A 398 29.74 -16.81 -24.09
C LEU A 398 29.57 -18.07 -24.94
N SER A 399 29.43 -19.24 -24.30
CA SER A 399 29.18 -20.51 -24.99
C SER A 399 27.72 -20.75 -25.38
N LEU A 400 26.81 -19.82 -25.09
CA LEU A 400 25.39 -19.93 -25.44
C LEU A 400 25.15 -19.89 -26.95
N ASN A 401 23.99 -20.39 -27.37
CA ASN A 401 23.57 -20.52 -28.77
C ASN A 401 23.72 -19.20 -29.56
N SER A 402 24.07 -19.30 -30.85
CA SER A 402 24.42 -18.17 -31.72
C SER A 402 23.34 -17.08 -31.79
N LYS A 403 22.07 -17.45 -31.67
CA LYS A 403 20.91 -16.53 -31.79
C LYS A 403 20.94 -15.33 -30.84
N LEU A 404 21.65 -15.40 -29.71
CA LEU A 404 21.69 -14.34 -28.70
C LEU A 404 23.06 -13.66 -28.59
N THR A 405 24.01 -14.06 -29.43
CA THR A 405 25.39 -13.57 -29.37
C THR A 405 25.46 -12.06 -29.57
N THR A 406 24.65 -11.51 -30.47
CA THR A 406 24.63 -10.06 -30.72
C THR A 406 24.11 -9.28 -29.51
N GLU A 407 23.04 -9.73 -28.85
CA GLU A 407 22.52 -9.07 -27.64
C GLU A 407 23.47 -9.21 -26.45
N LEU A 408 24.15 -10.35 -26.31
CA LEU A 408 25.21 -10.53 -25.33
C LEU A 408 26.37 -9.56 -25.59
N GLY A 409 26.76 -9.38 -26.86
CA GLY A 409 27.78 -8.41 -27.27
C GLY A 409 27.44 -6.99 -26.83
N LYS A 410 26.21 -6.52 -27.11
CA LYS A 410 25.72 -5.21 -26.67
C LYS A 410 25.76 -5.06 -25.15
N THR A 411 25.30 -6.08 -24.43
CA THR A 411 25.28 -6.10 -22.97
C THR A 411 26.68 -6.05 -22.38
N LEU A 412 27.63 -6.79 -22.95
CA LEU A 412 29.03 -6.77 -22.54
C LEU A 412 29.68 -5.41 -22.79
N CYS A 413 29.40 -4.76 -23.91
CA CYS A 413 29.93 -3.41 -24.19
C CYS A 413 29.46 -2.40 -23.13
N ARG A 414 28.14 -2.34 -22.87
CA ARG A 414 27.55 -1.46 -21.83
C ARG A 414 28.18 -1.65 -20.46
N ASN A 415 28.61 -2.87 -20.15
CA ASN A 415 29.13 -3.24 -18.84
C ASN A 415 30.65 -3.44 -18.79
N PHE A 416 31.36 -3.24 -19.91
CA PHE A 416 32.76 -3.63 -20.06
C PHE A 416 33.68 -3.00 -19.00
N ILE A 417 33.45 -1.74 -18.69
CA ILE A 417 34.23 -1.00 -17.68
C ILE A 417 34.04 -1.54 -16.25
N TYR A 418 32.90 -2.18 -15.99
CA TYR A 418 32.59 -2.77 -14.68
C TYR A 418 33.08 -4.20 -14.58
N LEU A 419 33.46 -4.85 -15.68
CA LEU A 419 33.97 -6.21 -15.68
C LEU A 419 35.29 -6.34 -14.90
N SER A 420 35.48 -7.49 -14.24
CA SER A 420 36.79 -7.84 -13.67
C SER A 420 37.86 -7.90 -14.78
N LYS A 421 39.14 -7.72 -14.43
CA LYS A 421 40.24 -7.78 -15.43
C LYS A 421 40.22 -9.11 -16.20
N LYS A 422 40.07 -10.24 -15.49
CA LYS A 422 39.94 -11.59 -16.06
C LYS A 422 38.78 -11.67 -17.05
N ASN A 423 37.62 -11.13 -16.69
CA ASN A 423 36.44 -11.15 -17.56
C ASN A 423 36.61 -10.26 -18.80
N ARG A 424 37.29 -9.11 -18.69
CA ARG A 424 37.61 -8.27 -19.86
C ARG A 424 38.52 -8.97 -20.85
N GLU A 425 39.58 -9.63 -20.36
CA GLU A 425 40.49 -10.41 -21.20
C GLU A 425 39.75 -11.53 -21.93
N LEU A 426 38.87 -12.26 -21.22
CA LEU A 426 38.02 -13.29 -21.82
C LEU A 426 37.10 -12.73 -22.92
N VAL A 427 36.45 -11.59 -22.67
CA VAL A 427 35.59 -10.94 -23.67
C VAL A 427 36.39 -10.55 -24.91
N LEU A 428 37.55 -9.93 -24.76
CA LEU A 428 38.41 -9.55 -25.89
C LEU A 428 38.86 -10.77 -26.72
N GLU A 429 39.19 -11.87 -26.05
CA GLU A 429 39.51 -13.14 -26.72
C GLU A 429 38.32 -13.64 -27.56
N TRP A 430 37.12 -13.66 -26.99
CA TRP A 430 35.92 -14.12 -27.70
C TRP A 430 35.50 -13.17 -28.83
N LEU A 431 35.63 -11.86 -28.67
CA LEU A 431 35.37 -10.88 -29.73
C LEU A 431 36.29 -11.08 -30.94
N SER A 432 37.49 -11.65 -30.76
CA SER A 432 38.38 -11.99 -31.86
C SER A 432 37.94 -13.24 -32.64
N LYS A 433 37.18 -14.13 -31.98
CA LYS A 433 36.78 -15.44 -32.50
C LYS A 433 35.33 -15.49 -33.00
N ASN A 434 34.45 -14.64 -32.47
CA ASN A 434 33.02 -14.64 -32.78
C ASN A 434 32.57 -13.31 -33.40
N LYS A 435 32.26 -13.34 -34.70
CA LYS A 435 31.84 -12.17 -35.47
C LYS A 435 30.53 -11.56 -34.96
N GLU A 436 29.52 -12.37 -34.64
CA GLU A 436 28.21 -11.88 -34.18
C GLU A 436 28.30 -11.19 -32.81
N LEU A 437 29.14 -11.73 -31.91
CA LEU A 437 29.45 -11.11 -30.61
C LEU A 437 30.09 -9.74 -30.82
N LYS A 438 31.08 -9.69 -31.73
CA LYS A 438 31.81 -8.47 -32.07
C LYS A 438 30.89 -7.42 -32.67
N ASP A 439 30.04 -7.81 -33.61
CA ASP A 439 29.09 -6.90 -34.26
C ASP A 439 28.12 -6.33 -33.22
N GLY A 440 27.62 -7.15 -32.28
CA GLY A 440 26.82 -6.67 -31.16
C GLY A 440 27.57 -5.72 -30.22
N PHE A 441 28.81 -6.05 -29.88
CA PHE A 441 29.65 -5.23 -29.00
C PHE A 441 29.94 -3.84 -29.59
N LEU A 442 30.17 -3.75 -30.90
CA LEU A 442 30.44 -2.49 -31.61
C LEU A 442 29.20 -1.61 -31.83
N GLN A 443 27.99 -2.15 -31.64
CA GLN A 443 26.73 -1.40 -31.78
C GLN A 443 26.35 -0.57 -30.55
N CYS A 444 26.93 -0.89 -29.39
CA CYS A 444 26.75 -0.14 -28.16
C CYS A 444 27.81 0.95 -28.06
#